data_AF-A0A2E2A1G1-F1
#
_entry.id   AF-A0A2E2A1G1-F1
#
_cell.length_a   1.000
_cell.length_b   1.000
_cell.length_c   1.000
_cell.angle_alpha   90.00
_cell.angle_beta   90.00
_cell.angle_gamma   90.00
#
_symmetry.space_group_name_H-M   'P 1'
#
loop_
_entity.id
_entity.type
_entity.pdbx_description
1 polymer ?
#
loop_
_entity_poly.entity_id
_entity_poly.type
_entity_poly.pdbx_seq_one_letter_code
_entity_poly.pdbx_strand_id
1 'polypeptide(L)' 'MKKYIIWILDFWGDYYPIILAFFSFLYSVSLWFSGQKLEGIFVGIWVPSILGFSIALRQRRENRKKRLSK' A
#
# COMPACT_ATOMS: atom_id res chain seq x y z
N MET A 1 -21.68 2.54 17.92
CA MET A 1 -21.20 1.42 17.08
C MET A 1 -20.77 1.84 15.68
N LYS A 2 -21.62 2.47 14.85
CA LYS A 2 -21.27 2.88 13.47
C LYS A 2 -20.01 3.75 13.37
N LYS A 3 -19.82 4.70 14.29
CA LYS A 3 -18.65 5.61 14.34
C LYS A 3 -17.32 4.86 14.52
N TYR A 4 -17.28 3.83 15.37
CA TYR A 4 -16.08 3.02 15.58
C TYR A 4 -15.74 2.15 14.36
N ILE A 5 -16.76 1.62 13.68
CA ILE A 5 -16.60 0.86 12.43
C ILE A 5 -16.03 1.75 11.32
N ILE A 6 -16.54 2.98 11.15
CA ILE A 6 -16.03 3.91 10.14
C ILE A 6 -14.57 4.27 10.45
N TRP A 7 -14.27 4.56 11.72
CA TRP A 7 -12.90 4.87 12.14
C TRP A 7 -11.93 3.71 11.89
N ILE A 8 -12.35 2.47 12.14
CA ILE A 8 -11.51 1.29 11.86
C ILE A 8 -11.26 1.17 10.34
N LEU A 9 -12.29 1.36 9.51
CA LEU A 9 -12.16 1.24 8.06
C LEU A 9 -11.26 2.33 7.47
N ASP A 10 -11.34 3.56 7.99
CA ASP A 10 -10.49 4.67 7.59
C ASP A 10 -9.02 4.41 8.00
N PHE A 11 -8.81 3.93 9.22
CA PHE A 11 -7.48 3.55 9.71
C PHE A 11 -6.86 2.47 8.82
N TRP A 12 -7.55 1.35 8.60
CA TRP A 12 -7.07 0.30 7.71
C TRP A 12 -6.89 0.81 6.27
N GLY A 13 -7.75 1.72 5.82
CA GLY A 13 -7.67 2.36 4.50
C GLY A 13 -6.44 3.24 4.28
N ASP A 14 -5.88 3.84 5.33
CA ASP A 14 -4.64 4.64 5.22
C ASP A 14 -3.37 3.76 5.39
N TYR A 15 -3.42 2.72 6.23
CA TYR A 15 -2.22 1.92 6.57
C TYR A 15 -2.04 0.63 5.76
N TYR A 16 -3.08 0.10 5.09
CA TYR A 16 -2.96 -1.12 4.28
C TYR A 16 -1.81 -1.10 3.25
N PRO A 17 -1.45 0.01 2.57
CA PRO A 17 -0.41 0.00 1.55
C PRO A 17 0.98 -0.17 2.16
N ILE A 18 1.18 0.39 3.36
CA ILE A 18 2.45 0.30 4.10
C ILE A 18 2.64 -1.14 4.57
N ILE A 19 1.58 -1.74 5.13
CA ILE A 19 1.61 -3.13 5.58
C ILE A 19 1.89 -4.07 4.40
N LEU A 20 1.21 -3.89 3.26
CA LEU A 20 1.45 -4.67 2.04
C LEU A 20 2.87 -4.49 1.50
N ALA A 21 3.38 -3.26 1.44
CA ALA A 21 4.73 -2.96 1.00
C ALA A 21 5.78 -3.61 1.92
N PHE A 22 5.53 -3.60 3.23
CA PHE A 22 6.41 -4.24 4.21
C PHE A 22 6.45 -5.77 4.04
N PHE A 23 5.30 -6.44 3.86
CA PHE A 23 5.28 -7.87 3.58
C PHE A 23 5.94 -8.22 2.24
N SER A 24 5.71 -7.42 1.21
CA SER A 24 6.39 -7.57 -0.09
C SER A 24 7.91 -7.43 0.05
N PHE A 25 8.37 -6.48 0.86
CA PHE A 25 9.79 -6.31 1.17
C PHE A 25 10.37 -7.53 1.90
N LEU A 26 9.71 -8.01 2.96
CA LEU A 26 10.15 -9.21 3.69
C LEU A 26 10.22 -10.44 2.78
N TYR A 27 9.22 -10.61 1.90
CA TYR A 27 9.21 -11.70 0.93
C TYR A 27 10.37 -11.60 -0.09
N SER A 28 10.64 -10.39 -0.60
CA SER A 28 11.78 -10.12 -1.49
C SER A 28 13.12 -10.48 -0.84
N VAL A 29 13.33 -10.05 0.41
CA VAL A 29 14.53 -10.35 1.19
C VAL A 29 14.66 -11.85 1.45
N SER A 30 13.54 -12.51 1.78
CA SER A 30 13.52 -13.96 2.04
C SER A 30 13.91 -14.76 0.78
N LEU A 31 13.40 -14.37 -0.39
CA LEU A 31 13.75 -14.98 -1.69
C LEU A 31 15.23 -14.77 -2.04
N TRP A 32 15.75 -13.57 -1.81
CA TRP A 32 17.15 -13.25 -2.07
C TRP A 32 18.11 -14.16 -1.30
N PHE A 33 17.85 -14.35 0.01
CA PHE A 33 18.67 -15.23 0.85
C PHE A 33 18.39 -16.73 0.62
N SER A 34 17.25 -17.09 0.02
CA SER A 34 16.93 -18.46 -0.39
C SER A 34 17.55 -18.87 -1.74
N GLY A 35 18.36 -18.00 -2.37
CA GLY A 35 19.00 -18.25 -3.67
C GLY A 35 18.16 -17.86 -4.88
N GLN A 36 16.89 -17.52 -4.71
CA GLN A 36 15.95 -17.06 -5.73
C GLN A 36 16.08 -15.54 -5.94
N LYS A 37 17.25 -15.12 -6.44
CA LYS A 37 17.62 -13.70 -6.52
C LYS A 37 16.80 -12.91 -7.54
N LEU A 38 16.46 -13.52 -8.67
CA LEU A 38 15.70 -12.86 -9.74
C LEU A 38 14.27 -12.57 -9.27
N GLU A 39 13.65 -13.55 -8.62
CA GLU A 39 12.35 -13.45 -7.98
C GLU A 39 12.39 -12.42 -6.84
N GLY A 40 13.46 -12.43 -6.04
CA GLY A 40 13.69 -11.44 -4.98
C GLY A 40 13.70 -10.01 -5.53
N ILE A 41 14.44 -9.74 -6.60
CA ILE A 41 14.45 -8.42 -7.26
C ILE A 41 13.08 -8.09 -7.85
N PHE A 42 12.45 -9.05 -8.54
CA PHE A 42 11.15 -8.87 -9.15
C PHE A 42 10.08 -8.55 -8.11
N VAL A 43 10.10 -9.16 -6.92
CA VAL A 43 9.20 -8.79 -5.83
C VAL A 43 9.60 -7.45 -5.21
N GLY A 44 10.90 -7.17 -5.10
CA GLY A 44 11.42 -5.93 -4.53
C GLY A 44 10.91 -4.67 -5.26
N ILE A 45 10.78 -4.71 -6.59
CA ILE A 45 10.21 -3.60 -7.37
C ILE A 45 8.71 -3.37 -7.13
N TRP A 46 7.99 -4.32 -6.53
CA TRP A 46 6.58 -4.13 -6.17
C TRP A 46 6.43 -3.22 -4.96
N VAL A 47 7.43 -3.17 -4.07
CA VAL A 47 7.42 -2.30 -2.88
C VAL A 47 7.18 -0.82 -3.25
N PRO A 48 8.00 -0.17 -4.09
CA PRO A 48 7.74 1.20 -4.51
C PRO A 48 6.48 1.33 -5.38
N SER A 49 6.11 0.28 -6.14
CA SER A 49 4.92 0.28 -6.99
C SER A 49 3.63 0.31 -6.16
N ILE A 50 3.55 -0.47 -5.08
CA ILE A 50 2.41 -0.49 -4.13
C ILE A 50 2.22 0.88 -3.48
N LEU A 51 3.33 1.50 -3.02
CA LEU A 51 3.31 2.82 -2.41
C LEU A 51 2.91 3.91 -3.42
N GLY A 52 3.51 3.89 -4.62
CA GLY A 52 3.19 4.84 -5.69
C GLY A 52 1.73 4.73 -6.14
N PHE A 53 1.22 3.50 -6.30
CA PHE A 53 -0.18 3.25 -6.65
C PHE A 53 -1.14 3.75 -5.55
N SER A 54 -0.80 3.51 -4.28
CA SER A 54 -1.57 4.04 -3.15
C SER A 54 -1.65 5.57 -3.17
N ILE A 55 -0.52 6.25 -3.39
CA ILE A 55 -0.47 7.71 -3.50
C ILE A 55 -1.34 8.19 -4.66
N ALA A 56 -1.25 7.56 -5.84
CA ALA A 56 -2.06 7.91 -7.00
C ALA A 56 -3.56 7.80 -6.72
N LEU A 57 -3.99 6.72 -6.05
CA LEU A 57 -5.38 6.55 -5.61
C LEU A 57 -5.80 7.60 -4.58
N ARG A 58 -4.95 7.88 -3.59
CA ARG A 58 -5.23 8.88 -2.54
C ARG A 58 -5.40 10.28 -3.14
N GLN A 59 -4.51 10.66 -4.07
CA GLN A 59 -4.62 11.92 -4.82
C GLN A 59 -5.94 12.02 -5.58
N ARG A 60 -6.39 10.96 -6.25
CA ARG A 60 -7.68 10.94 -6.96
C ARG A 60 -8.86 11.12 -6.01
N ARG A 61 -8.84 10.48 -4.83
CA ARG A 61 -9.91 10.61 -3.82
C ARG A 61 -10.00 12.03 -3.28
N GLU A 62 -8.86 12.64 -2.93
CA GLU A 62 -8.80 14.01 -2.42
C GLU A 62 -9.24 15.04 -3.48
N ASN A 63 -8.83 14.85 -4.73
CA ASN A 63 -9.28 15.71 -5.84
C ASN A 63 -10.80 15.63 -6.05
N ARG A 64 -11.41 14.45 -5.92
CA ARG A 64 -12.87 14.31 -6.00
C ARG A 64 -13.59 15.03 -4.85
N LYS A 65 -13.10 14.91 -3.60
CA LYS A 65 -13.68 15.61 -2.44
C LYS A 65 -13.66 17.13 -2.64
N LYS A 66 -12.52 17.69 -3.05
CA LYS A 66 -12.38 19.14 -3.33
C LYS A 66 -13.34 19.65 -4.41
N ARG A 67 -13.64 18.83 -5.42
CA ARG A 67 -14.58 19.18 -6.49
C ARG A 67 -16.04 19.17 -6.02
N LEU A 68 -16.39 18.30 -5.08
CA LEU A 68 -17.74 18.18 -4.53
C LEU A 68 -18.04 19.22 -3.43
N SER A 69 -17.02 19.78 -2.81
CA SER A 69 -17.14 20.83 -1.79
C SER A 69 -17.21 22.26 -2.37
N LYS A 70 -17.15 22.40 -3.70
CA LYS A 70 -17.19 23.67 -4.43
C LYS A 70 -18.51 23.76 -5.19
#